data_AF-A0A838EMM7-F1
#
_entry.id   AF-A0A838EMM7-F1
#
_cell.length_a   1.000
_cell.length_b   1.000
_cell.length_c   1.000
_cell.angle_alpha   90.00
_cell.angle_beta   90.00
_cell.angle_gamma   90.00
#
_symmetry.space_group_name_H-M   'P 1'
#
loop_
_entity.id
_entity.type
_entity.pdbx_description
1 polymer ?
#
loop_
_entity_poly.entity_id
_entity_poly.type
_entity_poly.pdbx_seq_one_letter_code
_entity_poly.pdbx_strand_id
1 'polypeptide(L)'
;MPKLSKAPPAFYTASQAARRLGMNRGTFFYHVKTEKIRKYTPPGATEGYYSKEEIDAMAQAKELFLLQYSLAPKSFERASTEEDVRGIVDLCIAFYGVGNTPTLEARLEIWHKCPDAYYVIKQEDIVVGYISLLWFSDEALRIIMGPTPLKPVITEAGQGVYSVMGAENVTPFNPGEPIDSLFISLAVRPGMTNEQQRRYGFKLLRDTLEVLKDFARRGMPVRKLLATSEKRDGIKLAHDIGMKEIEYTGDKLLRFEMDLQTADNPIAREYQHYVKEIEKMWQQQFPELLELWIPKAEPTKPNEDLVFRKATLGDLEAEKYLAYLCFGPRANDTMPMRQAFLEYNPDMFYHLYDRTNLAAAINIVPLKAEAIDEFKKGKRGWLFDLSEIEQFSPGPHHFIIIDFMTAPIENAERRRLYATQLLMHLAFQLKEFGDQGVEILSIHASGGTEAGRRILHSAGFKELGEPVPGRVIFELDVQSSSLKLLQPYKKAFAEWRREHVTG
;
A
#
# COMPACT_ATOMS: atom_id res chain seq x y z
N MET A 1 -28.58 30.05 33.47
CA MET A 1 -28.47 30.33 32.02
C MET A 1 -27.92 29.09 31.33
N PRO A 2 -28.42 28.70 30.15
CA PRO A 2 -27.96 27.51 29.45
C PRO A 2 -26.50 27.69 29.02
N LYS A 3 -25.65 26.71 29.33
CA LYS A 3 -24.28 26.63 28.80
C LYS A 3 -24.38 26.36 27.31
N LEU A 4 -23.88 27.29 26.48
CA LEU A 4 -23.68 27.04 25.06
C LEU A 4 -22.49 26.09 24.91
N SER A 5 -22.75 24.81 24.63
CA SER A 5 -21.71 23.78 24.54
C SER A 5 -20.78 23.93 23.34
N LYS A 6 -21.11 24.79 22.36
CA LYS A 6 -20.34 25.01 21.14
C LYS A 6 -20.02 26.49 20.94
N ALA A 7 -18.76 26.79 20.61
CA ALA A 7 -18.36 28.12 20.18
C ALA A 7 -18.98 28.47 18.81
N PRO A 8 -19.27 29.75 18.52
CA PRO A 8 -19.66 30.18 17.18
C PRO A 8 -18.59 29.83 16.14
N PRO A 9 -18.95 29.65 14.85
CA PRO A 9 -18.03 29.13 13.82
C PRO A 9 -16.69 29.86 13.67
N ALA A 10 -16.65 31.18 13.89
CA ALA A 10 -15.44 32.01 13.78
C ALA A 10 -14.60 32.09 15.08
N PHE A 11 -14.99 31.37 16.13
CA PHE A 11 -14.36 31.48 17.43
C PHE A 11 -13.96 30.11 18.02
N TYR A 12 -12.99 30.15 18.92
CA TYR A 12 -12.62 29.05 19.81
C TYR A 12 -13.21 29.26 21.21
N THR A 13 -13.51 28.15 21.88
CA THR A 13 -13.62 28.11 23.35
C THR A 13 -12.24 28.29 23.98
N ALA A 14 -12.18 28.61 25.28
CA ALA A 14 -10.91 28.73 26.01
C ALA A 14 -10.05 27.45 25.92
N SER A 15 -10.68 26.28 26.03
CA SER A 15 -9.98 24.99 25.96
C SER A 15 -9.41 24.72 24.56
N GLN A 16 -10.15 25.07 23.50
CA GLN A 16 -9.67 24.94 22.12
C GLN A 16 -8.51 25.90 21.85
N ALA A 17 -8.63 27.17 22.27
CA ALA A 17 -7.58 28.16 22.07
C ALA A 17 -6.29 27.82 22.84
N ALA A 18 -6.41 27.41 24.12
CA ALA A 18 -5.26 26.97 24.92
C ALA A 18 -4.56 25.75 24.30
N ARG A 19 -5.35 24.77 23.82
CA ARG A 19 -4.83 23.59 23.12
C ARG A 19 -4.12 23.99 21.82
N ARG A 20 -4.72 24.86 21.00
CA ARG A 20 -4.13 25.34 19.74
C ARG A 20 -2.80 26.05 19.95
N LEU A 21 -2.66 26.82 21.02
CA LEU A 21 -1.42 27.51 21.37
C LEU A 21 -0.39 26.61 22.06
N GLY A 22 -0.72 25.36 22.38
CA GLY A 22 0.13 24.48 23.19
C GLY A 22 0.46 25.09 24.55
N MET A 23 -0.54 25.68 25.22
CA MET A 23 -0.39 26.33 26.52
C MET A 23 -1.23 25.61 27.57
N ASN A 24 -0.68 25.46 28.79
CA ASN A 24 -1.50 25.04 29.91
C ASN A 24 -2.56 26.11 30.24
N ARG A 25 -3.65 25.68 30.89
CA ARG A 25 -4.82 26.52 31.19
C ARG A 25 -4.45 27.79 31.99
N GLY A 26 -3.55 27.69 32.97
CA GLY A 26 -3.13 28.82 33.79
C GLY A 26 -2.40 29.90 32.99
N THR A 27 -1.46 29.50 32.14
CA THR A 27 -0.70 30.39 31.25
C THR A 27 -1.62 31.09 30.26
N PHE A 28 -2.57 30.35 29.68
CA PHE A 28 -3.57 30.92 28.78
C PHE A 28 -4.40 32.01 29.47
N PHE A 29 -4.99 31.74 30.64
CA PHE A 29 -5.78 32.75 31.36
C PHE A 29 -4.94 33.93 31.87
N TYR A 30 -3.67 33.72 32.17
CA TYR A 30 -2.74 34.82 32.46
C TYR A 30 -2.57 35.74 31.25
N HIS A 31 -2.39 35.20 30.03
CA HIS A 31 -2.34 35.99 28.80
C HIS A 31 -3.65 36.71 28.49
N VAL A 32 -4.80 36.08 28.77
CA VAL A 32 -6.11 36.74 28.66
C VAL A 32 -6.23 37.90 29.67
N LYS A 33 -5.83 37.68 30.93
CA LYS A 33 -5.87 38.71 31.99
C LYS A 33 -4.94 39.89 31.72
N THR A 34 -3.80 39.63 31.06
CA THR A 34 -2.81 40.65 30.67
C THR A 34 -3.08 41.24 29.29
N GLU A 35 -4.26 40.99 28.71
CA GLU A 35 -4.71 41.51 27.41
C GLU A 35 -3.80 41.14 26.22
N LYS A 36 -2.96 40.11 26.38
CA LYS A 36 -2.14 39.55 25.29
C LYS A 36 -2.95 38.63 24.37
N ILE A 37 -4.08 38.12 24.85
CA ILE A 37 -5.06 37.35 24.07
C ILE A 37 -6.42 38.02 24.28
N ARG A 38 -7.07 38.45 23.19
CA ARG A 38 -8.35 39.15 23.30
C ARG A 38 -9.50 38.17 23.54
N LYS A 39 -10.27 38.41 24.61
CA LYS A 39 -11.49 37.67 24.95
C LYS A 39 -12.72 38.45 24.50
N TYR A 40 -13.59 37.81 23.72
CA TYR A 40 -14.86 38.37 23.27
C TYR A 40 -16.00 37.74 24.05
N THR A 41 -16.69 38.52 24.89
CA THR A 41 -17.86 38.07 25.65
C THR A 41 -19.13 38.65 25.03
N PRO A 42 -20.02 37.83 24.45
CA PRO A 42 -21.30 38.32 23.93
C PRO A 42 -22.14 38.97 25.03
N PRO A 43 -22.99 39.98 24.70
CA PRO A 43 -23.89 40.59 25.68
C PRO A 43 -24.75 39.55 26.40
N GLY A 44 -24.73 39.57 27.73
CA GLY A 44 -25.49 38.65 28.58
C GLY A 44 -24.89 37.25 28.76
N ALA A 45 -23.75 36.95 28.12
CA ALA A 45 -23.03 35.69 28.33
C ALA A 45 -21.97 35.82 29.45
N THR A 46 -21.78 34.74 30.22
CA THR A 46 -20.70 34.66 31.23
C THR A 46 -19.42 34.06 30.64
N GLU A 47 -19.54 33.27 29.58
CA GLU A 47 -18.43 32.67 28.85
C GLU A 47 -17.97 33.60 27.72
N GLY A 48 -16.66 33.66 27.49
CA GLY A 48 -16.10 34.40 26.36
C GLY A 48 -15.38 33.47 25.39
N TYR A 49 -15.31 33.94 24.17
CA TYR A 49 -14.74 33.24 23.03
C TYR A 49 -13.51 33.97 22.50
N TYR A 50 -12.70 33.29 21.69
CA TYR A 50 -11.43 33.81 21.17
C TYR A 50 -11.47 33.74 19.65
N SER A 51 -11.05 34.80 18.95
CA SER A 51 -11.04 34.81 17.49
C SER A 51 -10.17 33.67 16.96
N LYS A 52 -10.69 32.84 16.05
CA LYS A 52 -9.89 31.77 15.44
C LYS A 52 -8.67 32.33 14.72
N GLU A 53 -8.89 33.38 13.92
CA GLU A 53 -7.85 34.07 13.16
C GLU A 53 -6.70 34.57 14.05
N GLU A 54 -7.01 35.22 15.18
CA GLU A 54 -6.00 35.73 16.12
C GLU A 54 -5.21 34.59 16.77
N ILE A 55 -5.91 33.55 17.23
CA ILE A 55 -5.30 32.39 17.88
C ILE A 55 -4.43 31.59 16.91
N ASP A 56 -4.89 31.38 15.67
CA ASP A 56 -4.14 30.67 14.65
C ASP A 56 -2.91 31.47 14.19
N ALA A 57 -3.02 32.78 14.04
CA ALA A 57 -1.88 33.64 13.74
C ALA A 57 -0.82 33.61 14.86
N MET A 58 -1.25 33.63 16.13
CA MET A 58 -0.35 33.48 17.28
C MET A 58 0.32 32.10 17.32
N ALA A 59 -0.43 31.03 17.06
CA ALA A 59 0.11 29.68 16.99
C ALA A 59 1.17 29.57 15.90
N GLN A 60 0.87 30.08 14.69
CA GLN A 60 1.81 30.11 13.58
C GLN A 60 3.08 30.91 13.90
N ALA A 61 2.95 32.08 14.53
CA ALA A 61 4.10 32.90 14.93
C ALA A 61 4.99 32.17 15.96
N LYS A 62 4.38 31.50 16.93
CA LYS A 62 5.09 30.68 17.93
C LYS A 62 5.83 29.51 17.27
N GLU A 63 5.19 28.79 16.36
CA GLU A 63 5.81 27.70 15.60
C GLU A 63 7.00 28.19 14.79
N LEU A 64 6.87 29.30 14.04
CA LEU A 64 7.98 29.88 13.27
C LEU A 64 9.15 30.29 14.17
N PHE A 65 8.86 30.87 15.34
CA PHE A 65 9.88 31.20 16.33
C PHE A 65 10.64 29.95 16.79
N LEU A 66 9.93 28.88 17.18
CA LEU A 66 10.58 27.62 17.59
C LEU A 66 11.47 27.06 16.48
N LEU A 67 10.96 27.04 15.24
CA LEU A 67 11.69 26.53 14.08
C LEU A 67 12.96 27.32 13.75
N GLN A 68 13.00 28.61 14.05
CA GLN A 68 14.18 29.45 13.84
C GLN A 68 15.33 29.11 14.80
N TYR A 69 15.02 28.71 16.04
CA TYR A 69 16.02 28.45 17.09
C TYR A 69 16.28 26.95 17.34
N SER A 70 15.49 26.09 16.72
CA SER A 70 15.60 24.65 16.91
C SER A 70 16.86 24.07 16.24
N LEU A 71 17.64 23.34 17.03
CA LEU A 71 18.80 22.55 16.59
C LEU A 71 18.45 21.09 16.26
N ALA A 72 17.17 20.70 16.43
CA ALA A 72 16.74 19.33 16.28
C ALA A 72 17.03 18.80 14.86
N PRO A 73 17.46 17.54 14.72
CA PRO A 73 17.64 16.93 13.42
C PRO A 73 16.28 16.83 12.71
N LYS A 74 16.31 17.03 11.40
CA LYS A 74 15.12 17.04 10.55
C LYS A 74 14.88 15.62 10.05
N SER A 75 13.86 14.95 10.58
CA SER A 75 13.45 13.65 10.06
C SER A 75 12.62 13.83 8.79
N PHE A 76 12.80 12.93 7.83
CA PHE A 76 11.83 12.68 6.77
C PHE A 76 11.23 11.32 7.09
N GLU A 77 9.93 11.25 7.27
CA GLU A 77 9.25 10.05 7.73
C GLU A 77 7.85 9.96 7.13
N ARG A 78 7.33 8.73 7.06
CA ARG A 78 5.93 8.49 6.73
C ARG A 78 5.05 9.09 7.82
N ALA A 79 3.95 9.74 7.45
CA ALA A 79 2.97 10.22 8.43
C ALA A 79 2.41 9.02 9.22
N SER A 80 2.59 9.04 10.54
CA SER A 80 2.27 7.90 11.41
C SER A 80 1.18 8.18 12.42
N THR A 81 0.75 9.44 12.54
CA THR A 81 -0.27 9.89 13.50
C THR A 81 -1.30 10.79 12.84
N GLU A 82 -2.47 10.94 13.47
CA GLU A 82 -3.46 11.94 13.05
C GLU A 82 -2.92 13.37 13.18
N GLU A 83 -2.03 13.62 14.14
CA GLU A 83 -1.33 14.90 14.31
C GLU A 83 -0.47 15.24 13.09
N ASP A 84 0.15 14.25 12.44
CA ASP A 84 0.92 14.47 11.22
C ASP A 84 0.00 14.90 10.08
N VAL A 85 -1.12 14.20 9.90
CA VAL A 85 -2.13 14.53 8.89
C VAL A 85 -2.74 15.90 9.16
N ARG A 86 -2.98 16.25 10.43
CA ARG A 86 -3.40 17.60 10.84
C ARG A 86 -2.33 18.64 10.51
N GLY A 87 -1.05 18.35 10.74
CA GLY A 87 0.06 19.23 10.36
C GLY A 87 0.12 19.48 8.85
N ILE A 88 -0.22 18.48 8.04
CA ILE A 88 -0.35 18.61 6.57
C ILE A 88 -1.52 19.54 6.21
N VAL A 89 -2.69 19.36 6.84
CA VAL A 89 -3.86 20.23 6.62
C VAL A 89 -3.54 21.68 6.98
N ASP A 90 -2.93 21.91 8.15
CA ASP A 90 -2.52 23.24 8.62
C ASP A 90 -1.58 23.92 7.61
N LEU A 91 -0.63 23.16 7.07
CA LEU A 91 0.30 23.65 6.04
C LEU A 91 -0.45 24.01 4.75
N CYS A 92 -1.38 23.17 4.29
CA CYS A 92 -2.19 23.46 3.12
C CYS A 92 -3.09 24.70 3.30
N ILE A 93 -3.71 24.85 4.47
CA ILE A 93 -4.52 26.03 4.81
C ILE A 93 -3.66 27.30 4.73
N ALA A 94 -2.42 27.24 5.21
CA ALA A 94 -1.50 28.38 5.13
C ALA A 94 -1.13 28.78 3.68
N PHE A 95 -1.20 27.86 2.71
CA PHE A 95 -0.91 28.12 1.30
C PHE A 95 -2.14 28.49 0.47
N TYR A 96 -3.23 27.74 0.66
CA TYR A 96 -4.40 27.76 -0.24
C TYR A 96 -5.63 28.40 0.43
N GLY A 97 -5.59 28.58 1.74
CA GLY A 97 -6.74 28.99 2.55
C GLY A 97 -7.66 27.81 2.87
N VAL A 98 -8.54 28.03 3.86
CA VAL A 98 -9.47 27.01 4.36
C VAL A 98 -10.42 26.50 3.26
N GLY A 99 -10.91 27.39 2.39
CA GLY A 99 -11.88 27.02 1.35
C GLY A 99 -11.32 26.20 0.18
N ASN A 100 -9.99 26.15 0.03
CA ASN A 100 -9.32 25.42 -1.06
C ASN A 100 -8.46 24.25 -0.54
N THR A 101 -8.60 23.90 0.73
CA THR A 101 -7.87 22.79 1.36
C THR A 101 -8.85 21.67 1.68
N PRO A 102 -8.60 20.42 1.23
CA PRO A 102 -9.40 19.28 1.68
C PRO A 102 -9.46 19.20 3.20
N THR A 103 -10.61 18.79 3.74
CA THR A 103 -10.81 18.70 5.18
C THR A 103 -9.87 17.68 5.83
N LEU A 104 -9.70 17.78 7.15
CA LEU A 104 -8.91 16.80 7.89
C LEU A 104 -9.52 15.41 7.76
N GLU A 105 -10.84 15.32 7.82
CA GLU A 105 -11.61 14.09 7.70
C GLU A 105 -11.31 13.40 6.35
N ALA A 106 -11.39 14.14 5.23
CA ALA A 106 -11.09 13.59 3.91
C ALA A 106 -9.63 13.10 3.80
N ARG A 107 -8.67 13.83 4.39
CA ARG A 107 -7.27 13.39 4.39
C ARG A 107 -7.02 12.18 5.28
N LEU A 108 -7.72 12.06 6.41
CA LEU A 108 -7.65 10.90 7.28
C LEU A 108 -8.23 9.66 6.59
N GLU A 109 -9.32 9.79 5.84
CA GLU A 109 -9.86 8.69 5.03
C GLU A 109 -8.85 8.18 4.00
N ILE A 110 -8.18 9.10 3.28
CA ILE A 110 -7.08 8.73 2.37
C ILE A 110 -5.95 8.05 3.13
N TRP A 111 -5.52 8.58 4.27
CA TRP A 111 -4.42 8.03 5.05
C TRP A 111 -4.73 6.64 5.61
N HIS A 112 -5.96 6.41 6.09
CA HIS A 112 -6.39 5.09 6.55
C HIS A 112 -6.46 4.06 5.41
N LYS A 113 -6.95 4.48 4.23
CA LYS A 113 -6.98 3.63 3.04
C LYS A 113 -5.57 3.35 2.50
N CYS A 114 -4.69 4.33 2.59
CA CYS A 114 -3.36 4.33 1.99
C CYS A 114 -2.32 4.96 2.95
N PRO A 115 -1.79 4.19 3.91
CA PRO A 115 -0.85 4.72 4.91
C PRO A 115 0.46 5.27 4.31
N ASP A 116 0.86 4.78 3.13
CA ASP A 116 2.03 5.25 2.37
C ASP A 116 1.74 6.51 1.52
N ALA A 117 0.55 7.12 1.64
CA ALA A 117 0.17 8.30 0.86
C ALA A 117 0.89 9.60 1.27
N TYR A 118 1.37 9.70 2.51
CA TYR A 118 1.88 10.96 3.07
C TYR A 118 3.24 10.79 3.75
N TYR A 119 4.17 11.68 3.42
CA TYR A 119 5.47 11.81 4.06
C TYR A 119 5.67 13.24 4.54
N VAL A 120 6.26 13.40 5.71
CA VAL A 120 6.45 14.68 6.37
C VAL A 120 7.91 14.91 6.73
N ILE A 121 8.31 16.17 6.72
CA ILE A 121 9.51 16.62 7.44
C ILE A 121 9.06 17.23 8.75
N LYS A 122 9.62 16.74 9.85
CA LYS A 122 9.38 17.29 11.18
C LYS A 122 10.60 18.01 11.73
N GLN A 123 10.32 18.99 12.58
CA GLN A 123 11.30 19.65 13.44
C GLN A 123 10.59 20.00 14.75
N GLU A 124 11.04 19.42 15.87
CA GLU A 124 10.34 19.50 17.18
C GLU A 124 8.87 19.06 17.10
N ASP A 125 8.62 17.94 16.42
CA ASP A 125 7.28 17.40 16.18
C ASP A 125 6.34 18.30 15.37
N ILE A 126 6.84 19.43 14.85
CA ILE A 126 6.08 20.32 13.96
C ILE A 126 6.33 19.89 12.52
N VAL A 127 5.25 19.61 11.78
CA VAL A 127 5.31 19.39 10.32
C VAL A 127 5.73 20.69 9.63
N VAL A 128 6.93 20.69 9.06
CA VAL A 128 7.51 21.85 8.34
C VAL A 128 7.45 21.71 6.83
N GLY A 129 7.24 20.49 6.33
CA GLY A 129 7.01 20.22 4.93
C GLY A 129 6.35 18.87 4.79
N TYR A 130 5.66 18.66 3.68
CA TYR A 130 5.10 17.36 3.33
C TYR A 130 5.21 17.10 1.83
N ILE A 131 5.18 15.82 1.48
CA ILE A 131 4.94 15.34 0.14
C ILE A 131 3.92 14.21 0.19
N SER A 132 2.87 14.30 -0.63
CA SER A 132 1.92 13.21 -0.83
C SER A 132 2.23 12.46 -2.11
N LEU A 133 2.12 11.13 -2.05
CA LEU A 133 2.27 10.21 -3.17
C LEU A 133 0.91 9.53 -3.35
N LEU A 134 0.11 9.98 -4.31
CA LEU A 134 -1.26 9.51 -4.50
C LEU A 134 -1.36 8.75 -5.82
N TRP A 135 -1.72 7.47 -5.73
CA TRP A 135 -2.07 6.68 -6.89
C TRP A 135 -3.58 6.82 -7.12
N PHE A 136 -3.96 7.62 -8.11
CA PHE A 136 -5.36 7.87 -8.42
C PHE A 136 -5.89 6.88 -9.46
N SER A 137 -7.21 6.69 -9.47
CA SER A 137 -7.89 6.04 -10.59
C SER A 137 -7.70 6.84 -11.89
N ASP A 138 -7.80 6.16 -13.04
CA ASP A 138 -7.71 6.80 -14.36
C ASP A 138 -8.73 7.93 -14.54
N GLU A 139 -9.92 7.79 -13.96
CA GLU A 139 -10.95 8.82 -14.00
C GLU A 139 -10.52 10.06 -13.22
N ALA A 140 -10.03 9.89 -11.99
CA ALA A 140 -9.55 10.99 -11.17
C ALA A 140 -8.31 11.67 -11.77
N LEU A 141 -7.36 10.91 -12.33
CA LEU A 141 -6.21 11.47 -13.05
C LEU A 141 -6.66 12.29 -14.26
N ARG A 142 -7.65 11.81 -15.03
CA ARG A 142 -8.17 12.56 -16.18
C ARG A 142 -8.80 13.88 -15.75
N ILE A 143 -9.40 13.96 -14.57
CA ILE A 143 -9.97 15.19 -14.02
C ILE A 143 -8.87 16.15 -13.57
N ILE A 144 -7.87 15.66 -12.82
CA ILE A 144 -6.79 16.51 -12.27
C ILE A 144 -5.85 16.99 -13.39
N MET A 145 -5.45 16.07 -14.26
CA MET A 145 -4.47 16.31 -15.32
C MET A 145 -5.11 16.77 -16.63
N GLY A 146 -6.45 16.74 -16.75
CA GLY A 146 -7.19 17.29 -17.87
C GLY A 146 -7.43 18.80 -17.74
N PRO A 147 -8.07 19.43 -18.75
CA PRO A 147 -8.35 20.88 -18.72
C PRO A 147 -9.30 21.23 -17.57
N THR A 148 -9.03 22.36 -16.89
CA THR A 148 -9.91 22.84 -15.81
C THR A 148 -11.31 23.13 -16.37
N PRO A 149 -12.39 22.56 -15.83
CA PRO A 149 -13.74 22.83 -16.31
C PRO A 149 -14.12 24.30 -16.10
N LEU A 150 -14.83 24.88 -17.09
CA LEU A 150 -15.26 26.29 -17.06
C LEU A 150 -16.20 26.64 -15.88
N LYS A 151 -16.86 25.62 -15.30
CA LYS A 151 -17.67 25.75 -14.09
C LYS A 151 -17.04 24.90 -12.99
N PRO A 152 -16.68 25.50 -11.83
CA PRO A 152 -16.14 24.73 -10.73
C PRO A 152 -17.18 23.72 -10.24
N VAL A 153 -16.77 22.45 -10.18
CA VAL A 153 -17.51 21.43 -9.45
C VAL A 153 -17.18 21.63 -7.97
N ILE A 154 -18.21 21.76 -7.14
CA ILE A 154 -18.09 21.87 -5.68
C ILE A 154 -18.48 20.53 -5.11
N THR A 155 -17.56 19.83 -4.45
CA THR A 155 -17.82 18.60 -3.70
C THR A 155 -17.44 18.80 -2.23
N GLU A 156 -17.79 17.85 -1.36
CA GLU A 156 -17.35 17.86 0.04
C GLU A 156 -15.81 17.79 0.17
N ALA A 157 -15.14 17.20 -0.83
CA ALA A 157 -13.67 17.11 -0.88
C ALA A 157 -12.98 18.43 -1.27
N GLY A 158 -13.71 19.38 -1.89
CA GLY A 158 -13.19 20.70 -2.23
C GLY A 158 -13.78 21.32 -3.51
N GLN A 159 -13.13 22.37 -4.00
CA GLN A 159 -13.48 23.06 -5.24
C GLN A 159 -12.41 22.82 -6.32
N GLY A 160 -12.83 22.78 -7.59
CA GLY A 160 -11.92 22.67 -8.73
C GLY A 160 -11.24 21.30 -8.82
N VAL A 161 -9.97 21.25 -9.22
CA VAL A 161 -9.23 19.98 -9.38
C VAL A 161 -9.06 19.19 -8.07
N TYR A 162 -9.26 19.83 -6.92
CA TYR A 162 -9.20 19.17 -5.61
C TYR A 162 -10.50 18.47 -5.24
N SER A 163 -11.57 18.62 -6.02
CA SER A 163 -12.85 17.95 -5.78
C SER A 163 -12.77 16.43 -5.88
N VAL A 164 -11.69 15.88 -6.44
CA VAL A 164 -11.44 14.43 -6.56
C VAL A 164 -10.46 13.89 -5.50
N MET A 165 -10.05 14.72 -4.54
CA MET A 165 -9.17 14.31 -3.42
C MET A 165 -9.94 13.52 -2.33
N GLY A 166 -10.86 12.64 -2.74
CA GLY A 166 -11.59 11.72 -1.87
C GLY A 166 -10.96 10.34 -1.85
N ALA A 167 -11.12 9.59 -0.75
CA ALA A 167 -10.53 8.27 -0.59
C ALA A 167 -11.06 7.25 -1.62
N GLU A 168 -12.26 7.45 -2.15
CA GLU A 168 -12.84 6.66 -3.24
C GLU A 168 -12.02 6.71 -4.53
N ASN A 169 -11.30 7.80 -4.77
CA ASN A 169 -10.51 8.02 -5.99
C ASN A 169 -9.05 7.55 -5.87
N VAL A 170 -8.60 7.22 -4.65
CA VAL A 170 -7.22 6.77 -4.39
C VAL A 170 -7.14 5.25 -4.37
N THR A 171 -6.24 4.68 -5.16
CA THR A 171 -5.89 3.26 -5.18
C THR A 171 -4.88 2.95 -4.06
N PRO A 172 -5.09 1.91 -3.24
CA PRO A 172 -4.08 1.44 -2.28
C PRO A 172 -2.83 0.93 -3.00
N PHE A 173 -1.66 1.08 -2.38
CA PHE A 173 -0.43 0.49 -2.92
C PHE A 173 -0.38 -1.03 -2.66
N ASN A 174 -0.60 -1.82 -3.71
CA ASN A 174 -0.58 -3.28 -3.64
C ASN A 174 0.78 -3.82 -4.14
N PRO A 175 1.58 -4.48 -3.29
CA PRO A 175 2.85 -5.08 -3.73
C PRO A 175 2.70 -5.98 -4.96
N GLY A 176 3.61 -5.84 -5.92
CA GLY A 176 3.61 -6.54 -7.20
C GLY A 176 2.86 -5.81 -8.33
N GLU A 177 2.11 -4.75 -8.03
CA GLU A 177 1.37 -3.98 -9.03
C GLU A 177 2.18 -2.76 -9.50
N PRO A 178 2.63 -2.69 -10.77
CA PRO A 178 3.37 -1.53 -11.26
C PRO A 178 2.49 -0.27 -11.26
N ILE A 179 3.08 0.86 -10.88
CA ILE A 179 2.37 2.13 -10.80
C ILE A 179 2.62 2.90 -12.09
N ASP A 180 1.64 2.95 -12.98
CA ASP A 180 1.78 3.71 -14.24
C ASP A 180 2.01 5.20 -13.96
N SER A 181 1.20 5.78 -13.08
CA SER A 181 1.14 7.21 -12.86
C SER A 181 0.92 7.54 -11.38
N LEU A 182 1.88 8.23 -10.78
CA LEU A 182 1.85 8.64 -9.37
C LEU A 182 1.74 10.17 -9.27
N PHE A 183 0.66 10.65 -8.66
CA PHE A 183 0.47 12.07 -8.43
C PHE A 183 1.23 12.52 -7.18
N ILE A 184 2.02 13.59 -7.33
CA ILE A 184 2.79 14.20 -6.26
C ILE A 184 2.27 15.59 -5.94
N SER A 185 2.09 15.87 -4.64
CA SER A 185 1.85 17.22 -4.13
C SER A 185 2.81 17.48 -2.99
N LEU A 186 3.50 18.61 -3.00
CA LEU A 186 4.45 18.96 -1.95
C LEU A 186 4.27 20.40 -1.55
N ALA A 187 4.54 20.69 -0.28
CA ALA A 187 4.58 22.05 0.22
C ALA A 187 5.49 22.15 1.44
N VAL A 188 6.05 23.35 1.65
CA VAL A 188 6.95 23.67 2.77
C VAL A 188 6.42 24.89 3.48
N ARG A 189 6.35 24.85 4.80
CA ARG A 189 5.70 25.85 5.65
C ARG A 189 6.08 27.29 5.27
N PRO A 190 5.08 28.17 5.04
CA PRO A 190 5.33 29.57 4.70
C PRO A 190 5.83 30.34 5.92
N GLY A 191 6.50 31.48 5.69
CA GLY A 191 7.09 32.31 6.75
C GLY A 191 8.53 31.95 7.12
N MET A 192 9.05 30.84 6.59
CA MET A 192 10.48 30.52 6.64
C MET A 192 11.28 31.36 5.62
N THR A 193 12.58 31.49 5.84
CA THR A 193 13.48 32.09 4.85
C THR A 193 13.48 31.30 3.54
N ASN A 194 13.72 31.95 2.40
CA ASN A 194 13.78 31.29 1.09
C ASN A 194 14.81 30.15 1.05
N GLU A 195 15.95 30.31 1.74
CA GLU A 195 16.97 29.27 1.84
C GLU A 195 16.45 28.03 2.59
N GLN A 196 15.76 28.22 3.73
CA GLN A 196 15.14 27.13 4.46
C GLN A 196 14.09 26.42 3.61
N GLN A 197 13.20 27.16 2.94
CA GLN A 197 12.16 26.58 2.10
C GLN A 197 12.75 25.72 0.97
N ARG A 198 13.75 26.24 0.26
CA ARG A 198 14.48 25.49 -0.78
C ARG A 198 15.13 24.24 -0.22
N ARG A 199 15.79 24.35 0.93
CA ARG A 199 16.45 23.20 1.57
C ARG A 199 15.46 22.09 1.94
N TYR A 200 14.29 22.43 2.49
CA TYR A 200 13.25 21.44 2.80
C TYR A 200 12.59 20.87 1.55
N GLY A 201 12.29 21.70 0.54
CA GLY A 201 11.72 21.24 -0.73
C GLY A 201 12.65 20.24 -1.43
N PHE A 202 13.95 20.53 -1.45
CA PHE A 202 14.95 19.60 -1.98
C PHE A 202 15.05 18.32 -1.14
N LYS A 203 15.00 18.43 0.20
CA LYS A 203 15.00 17.25 1.08
C LYS A 203 13.77 16.35 0.83
N LEU A 204 12.58 16.92 0.65
CA LEU A 204 11.37 16.16 0.30
C LEU A 204 11.59 15.38 -1.00
N LEU A 205 12.02 16.04 -2.07
CA LEU A 205 12.24 15.40 -3.37
C LEU A 205 13.32 14.31 -3.32
N ARG A 206 14.46 14.60 -2.68
CA ARG A 206 15.56 13.64 -2.52
C ARG A 206 15.13 12.42 -1.73
N ASP A 207 14.46 12.61 -0.59
CA ASP A 207 14.11 11.49 0.29
C ASP A 207 12.90 10.70 -0.27
N THR A 208 12.05 11.33 -1.08
CA THR A 208 11.03 10.62 -1.88
C THR A 208 11.64 9.61 -2.84
N LEU A 209 12.86 9.81 -3.33
CA LEU A 209 13.53 8.81 -4.16
C LEU A 209 13.70 7.48 -3.42
N GLU A 210 14.00 7.50 -2.12
CA GLU A 210 14.09 6.27 -1.32
C GLU A 210 12.73 5.57 -1.19
N VAL A 211 11.65 6.34 -1.14
CA VAL A 211 10.28 5.80 -1.17
C VAL A 211 9.97 5.15 -2.52
N LEU A 212 10.33 5.80 -3.63
CA LEU A 212 10.15 5.22 -4.96
C LEU A 212 10.98 3.94 -5.15
N LYS A 213 12.22 3.92 -4.62
CA LYS A 213 13.05 2.70 -4.60
C LYS A 213 12.40 1.60 -3.79
N ASP A 214 11.81 1.92 -2.64
CA ASP A 214 11.03 0.95 -1.86
C ASP A 214 9.83 0.40 -2.64
N PHE A 215 9.09 1.25 -3.35
CA PHE A 215 8.00 0.80 -4.23
C PHE A 215 8.52 -0.19 -5.28
N ALA A 216 9.65 0.11 -5.93
CA ALA A 216 10.28 -0.81 -6.88
C ALA A 216 10.68 -2.16 -6.26
N ARG A 217 11.25 -2.16 -5.03
CA ARG A 217 11.59 -3.41 -4.31
C ARG A 217 10.37 -4.28 -4.06
N ARG A 218 9.23 -3.65 -3.76
CA ARG A 218 7.94 -4.30 -3.55
C ARG A 218 7.25 -4.72 -4.85
N GLY A 219 7.93 -4.60 -6.00
CA GLY A 219 7.36 -4.94 -7.31
C GLY A 219 6.37 -3.90 -7.84
N MET A 220 6.43 -2.67 -7.33
CA MET A 220 5.60 -1.55 -7.77
C MET A 220 6.45 -0.44 -8.41
N PRO A 221 7.19 -0.71 -9.50
CA PRO A 221 7.96 0.34 -10.15
C PRO A 221 7.02 1.46 -10.62
N VAL A 222 7.43 2.70 -10.41
CA VAL A 222 6.67 3.90 -10.80
C VAL A 222 7.16 4.37 -12.16
N ARG A 223 6.26 4.46 -13.15
CA ARG A 223 6.63 4.94 -14.49
C ARG A 223 6.57 6.46 -14.61
N LYS A 224 5.52 7.10 -14.12
CA LYS A 224 5.35 8.56 -14.23
C LYS A 224 5.13 9.24 -12.89
N LEU A 225 5.71 10.44 -12.74
CA LEU A 225 5.34 11.41 -11.71
C LEU A 225 4.50 12.51 -12.33
N LEU A 226 3.36 12.81 -11.71
CA LEU A 226 2.40 13.82 -12.15
C LEU A 226 2.26 14.91 -11.09
N ALA A 227 2.16 16.17 -11.48
CA ALA A 227 1.97 17.27 -10.55
C ALA A 227 1.16 18.41 -11.17
N THR A 228 0.62 19.30 -10.34
CA THR A 228 0.02 20.56 -10.77
C THR A 228 0.54 21.74 -9.96
N SER A 229 0.55 22.93 -10.54
CA SER A 229 0.86 24.16 -9.81
C SER A 229 0.30 25.41 -10.47
N GLU A 230 -0.19 26.34 -9.66
CA GLU A 230 -0.55 27.72 -10.04
C GLU A 230 0.42 28.76 -9.44
N LYS A 231 1.38 28.32 -8.62
CA LYS A 231 2.31 29.19 -7.88
C LYS A 231 3.64 29.22 -8.61
N ARG A 232 4.21 30.42 -8.77
CA ARG A 232 5.49 30.64 -9.44
C ARG A 232 6.61 29.72 -8.95
N ASP A 233 6.73 29.52 -7.64
CA ASP A 233 7.79 28.68 -7.07
C ASP A 233 7.59 27.19 -7.36
N GLY A 234 6.34 26.71 -7.36
CA GLY A 234 6.01 25.32 -7.71
C GLY A 234 6.22 25.04 -9.20
N ILE A 235 5.82 25.97 -10.07
CA ILE A 235 6.07 25.94 -11.51
C ILE A 235 7.59 25.89 -11.78
N LYS A 236 8.34 26.80 -11.14
CA LYS A 236 9.79 26.81 -11.26
C LYS A 236 10.42 25.51 -10.80
N LEU A 237 9.99 24.95 -9.67
CA LEU A 237 10.49 23.68 -9.16
C LEU A 237 10.25 22.53 -10.15
N ALA A 238 9.04 22.43 -10.72
CA ALA A 238 8.71 21.40 -11.69
C ALA A 238 9.62 21.45 -12.92
N HIS A 239 9.89 22.65 -13.46
CA HIS A 239 10.86 22.81 -14.53
C HIS A 239 12.30 22.49 -14.10
N ASP A 240 12.72 22.94 -12.91
CA ASP A 240 14.08 22.72 -12.41
C ASP A 240 14.40 21.22 -12.24
N ILE A 241 13.41 20.39 -11.91
CA ILE A 241 13.58 18.93 -11.83
C ILE A 241 13.33 18.21 -13.17
N GLY A 242 13.05 18.95 -14.24
CA GLY A 242 12.90 18.42 -15.59
C GLY A 242 11.53 17.79 -15.88
N MET A 243 10.47 18.18 -15.18
CA MET A 243 9.12 17.81 -15.60
C MET A 243 8.73 18.55 -16.89
N LYS A 244 8.01 17.87 -17.77
CA LYS A 244 7.41 18.44 -18.97
C LYS A 244 6.06 19.03 -18.63
N GLU A 245 5.83 20.26 -19.06
CA GLU A 245 4.53 20.92 -18.92
C GLU A 245 3.53 20.37 -19.92
N ILE A 246 2.30 20.18 -19.47
CA ILE A 246 1.13 19.84 -20.29
C ILE A 246 0.29 21.11 -20.41
N GLU A 247 0.28 21.71 -21.60
CA GLU A 247 -0.36 22.99 -21.85
C GLU A 247 -1.86 22.83 -22.13
N TYR A 248 -2.68 23.59 -21.41
CA TYR A 248 -4.09 23.79 -21.71
C TYR A 248 -4.34 25.29 -21.90
N THR A 249 -4.69 25.70 -23.13
CA THR A 249 -4.86 27.11 -23.48
C THR A 249 -5.89 27.80 -22.59
N GLY A 250 -5.48 28.86 -21.90
CA GLY A 250 -6.34 29.67 -21.03
C GLY A 250 -6.51 29.11 -19.61
N ASP A 251 -5.91 27.98 -19.30
CA ASP A 251 -5.91 27.42 -17.95
C ASP A 251 -4.85 28.10 -17.07
N LYS A 252 -5.21 28.43 -15.83
CA LYS A 252 -4.28 29.03 -14.86
C LYS A 252 -3.50 27.98 -14.08
N LEU A 253 -4.02 26.76 -14.03
CA LEU A 253 -3.35 25.64 -13.37
C LEU A 253 -2.45 24.97 -14.39
N LEU A 254 -1.14 24.94 -14.13
CA LEU A 254 -0.21 24.21 -14.99
C LEU A 254 -0.11 22.76 -14.51
N ARG A 255 0.10 21.85 -15.46
CA ARG A 255 0.23 20.41 -15.22
C ARG A 255 1.57 19.94 -15.70
N PHE A 256 2.16 19.01 -14.96
CA PHE A 256 3.51 18.55 -15.18
C PHE A 256 3.56 17.03 -15.15
N GLU A 257 4.35 16.46 -16.06
CA GLU A 257 4.62 15.03 -16.13
C GLU A 257 6.13 14.80 -16.22
N MET A 258 6.62 13.79 -15.51
CA MET A 258 7.96 13.24 -15.68
C MET A 258 7.87 11.73 -15.83
N ASP A 259 8.18 11.22 -17.02
CA ASP A 259 8.33 9.80 -17.28
C ASP A 259 9.70 9.34 -16.75
N LEU A 260 9.69 8.60 -15.63
CA LEU A 260 10.89 8.13 -14.94
C LEU A 260 11.68 7.11 -15.76
N GLN A 261 11.12 6.50 -16.80
CA GLN A 261 11.84 5.56 -17.67
C GLN A 261 12.68 6.27 -18.73
N THR A 262 12.26 7.46 -19.15
CA THR A 262 12.87 8.20 -20.26
C THR A 262 13.47 9.55 -19.88
N ALA A 263 13.15 10.08 -18.70
CA ALA A 263 13.69 11.34 -18.22
C ALA A 263 15.21 11.23 -17.96
N ASP A 264 15.91 12.33 -18.27
CA ASP A 264 17.38 12.40 -18.24
C ASP A 264 17.92 13.30 -17.11
N ASN A 265 17.13 13.50 -16.05
CA ASN A 265 17.56 14.25 -14.88
C ASN A 265 18.19 13.31 -13.81
N PRO A 266 18.98 13.85 -12.86
CA PRO A 266 19.67 13.02 -11.86
C PRO A 266 18.76 12.10 -11.05
N ILE A 267 17.57 12.56 -10.65
CA ILE A 267 16.60 11.77 -9.87
C ILE A 267 16.11 10.58 -10.70
N ALA A 268 15.72 10.81 -11.95
CA ALA A 268 15.25 9.77 -12.85
C ALA A 268 16.36 8.75 -13.17
N ARG A 269 17.59 9.20 -13.45
CA ARG A 269 18.72 8.29 -13.72
C ARG A 269 19.06 7.40 -12.53
N GLU A 270 19.06 7.94 -11.32
CA GLU A 270 19.30 7.17 -10.11
C GLU A 270 18.20 6.13 -9.89
N TYR A 271 16.94 6.52 -10.10
CA TYR A 271 15.81 5.59 -10.02
C TYR A 271 15.89 4.48 -11.09
N GLN A 272 16.17 4.83 -12.34
CA GLN A 272 16.34 3.88 -13.46
C GLN A 272 17.46 2.87 -13.19
N HIS A 273 18.60 3.34 -12.68
CA HIS A 273 19.71 2.47 -12.29
C HIS A 273 19.23 1.46 -11.23
N TYR A 274 18.52 1.95 -10.22
CA TYR A 274 18.01 1.12 -9.14
C TYR A 274 17.00 0.06 -9.62
N VAL A 275 16.05 0.45 -10.47
CA VAL A 275 15.08 -0.48 -11.07
C VAL A 275 15.81 -1.56 -11.91
N LYS A 276 16.81 -1.17 -12.71
CA LYS A 276 17.63 -2.11 -13.49
C LYS A 276 18.43 -3.07 -12.60
N GLU A 277 18.93 -2.62 -11.45
CA GLU A 277 19.60 -3.49 -10.50
C GLU A 277 18.66 -4.53 -9.89
N ILE A 278 17.42 -4.13 -9.55
CA ILE A 278 16.38 -5.07 -9.11
C ILE A 278 16.05 -6.06 -10.22
N GLU A 279 15.81 -5.59 -11.45
CA GLU A 279 15.55 -6.45 -12.60
C GLU A 279 16.70 -7.44 -12.83
N LYS A 280 17.95 -6.99 -12.74
CA LYS A 280 19.14 -7.84 -12.88
C LYS A 280 19.28 -8.83 -11.72
N MET A 281 19.03 -8.41 -10.49
CA MET A 281 19.02 -9.29 -9.32
C MET A 281 17.96 -10.38 -9.51
N TRP A 282 16.78 -10.01 -9.99
CA TRP A 282 15.71 -10.95 -10.31
C TRP A 282 16.09 -11.86 -11.49
N GLN A 283 16.79 -11.34 -12.51
CA GLN A 283 17.36 -12.15 -13.60
C GLN A 283 18.35 -13.18 -13.13
N GLN A 284 19.20 -12.84 -12.18
CA GLN A 284 20.21 -13.76 -11.67
C GLN A 284 19.60 -14.79 -10.70
N GLN A 285 18.68 -14.35 -9.84
CA GLN A 285 18.04 -15.22 -8.85
C GLN A 285 16.98 -16.12 -9.49
N PHE A 286 16.24 -15.62 -10.48
CA PHE A 286 15.09 -16.28 -11.09
C PHE A 286 15.10 -16.21 -12.64
N PRO A 287 16.16 -16.69 -13.33
CA PRO A 287 16.29 -16.60 -14.78
C PRO A 287 15.12 -17.28 -15.53
N GLU A 288 14.61 -18.40 -15.02
CA GLU A 288 13.42 -19.08 -15.55
C GLU A 288 12.11 -18.27 -15.44
N LEU A 289 12.05 -17.27 -14.55
CA LEU A 289 10.88 -16.40 -14.38
C LEU A 289 10.92 -15.17 -15.31
N LEU A 290 12.06 -14.82 -15.92
CA LEU A 290 12.12 -13.71 -16.88
C LEU A 290 11.78 -14.08 -18.32
N GLU A 291 11.99 -15.32 -18.73
CA GLU A 291 11.39 -15.82 -19.98
C GLU A 291 9.85 -15.81 -19.92
N LEU A 292 9.29 -15.63 -18.72
CA LEU A 292 7.87 -15.54 -18.39
C LEU A 292 7.37 -14.09 -18.16
N TRP A 293 8.26 -13.14 -17.89
CA TRP A 293 7.93 -11.75 -17.54
C TRP A 293 8.06 -10.79 -18.74
N ILE A 294 8.93 -11.12 -19.70
CA ILE A 294 9.07 -10.37 -20.95
C ILE A 294 8.39 -11.20 -22.05
N PRO A 295 7.11 -10.92 -22.40
CA PRO A 295 6.56 -11.50 -23.62
C PRO A 295 7.47 -11.11 -24.78
N LYS A 296 7.96 -12.09 -25.54
CA LYS A 296 8.66 -11.86 -26.82
C LYS A 296 7.71 -11.35 -27.92
N ALA A 297 6.41 -11.29 -27.62
CA ALA A 297 5.42 -10.60 -28.42
C ALA A 297 5.38 -9.12 -28.03
N GLU A 298 5.03 -8.26 -29.00
CA GLU A 298 4.78 -6.83 -28.79
C GLU A 298 4.04 -6.59 -27.46
N PRO A 299 4.36 -5.51 -26.72
CA PRO A 299 3.81 -5.27 -25.40
C PRO A 299 2.28 -5.11 -25.50
N THR A 300 1.55 -6.20 -25.31
CA THR A 300 0.22 -6.09 -24.72
C THR A 300 0.44 -5.45 -23.37
N LYS A 301 -0.26 -4.34 -23.13
CA LYS A 301 -0.23 -3.54 -21.90
C LYS A 301 -0.02 -4.43 -20.66
N PRO A 302 0.74 -3.98 -19.64
CA PRO A 302 0.77 -4.68 -18.36
C PRO A 302 -0.65 -5.07 -17.97
N ASN A 303 -0.86 -6.34 -17.59
CA ASN A 303 -2.19 -6.83 -17.20
C ASN A 303 -2.55 -6.20 -15.84
N GLU A 304 -2.95 -4.93 -15.86
CA GLU A 304 -3.50 -4.12 -14.77
C GLU A 304 -4.74 -4.77 -14.11
N ASP A 305 -5.19 -5.90 -14.67
CA ASP A 305 -6.39 -6.63 -14.27
C ASP A 305 -6.12 -7.81 -13.33
N LEU A 306 -4.86 -8.17 -13.02
CA LEU A 306 -4.56 -9.34 -12.18
C LEU A 306 -4.52 -8.99 -10.68
N VAL A 307 -5.37 -9.64 -9.89
CA VAL A 307 -5.49 -9.41 -8.44
C VAL A 307 -5.24 -10.69 -7.66
N PHE A 308 -4.14 -10.76 -6.93
CA PHE A 308 -3.87 -11.83 -5.96
C PHE A 308 -4.46 -11.49 -4.59
N ARG A 309 -5.15 -12.44 -3.94
CA ARG A 309 -5.60 -12.29 -2.56
C ARG A 309 -5.90 -13.62 -1.88
N LYS A 310 -5.97 -13.60 -0.55
CA LYS A 310 -6.57 -14.68 0.25
C LYS A 310 -8.04 -14.84 -0.13
N ALA A 311 -8.50 -16.09 -0.20
CA ALA A 311 -9.91 -16.37 -0.45
C ALA A 311 -10.74 -16.01 0.79
N THR A 312 -11.97 -15.59 0.54
CA THR A 312 -13.01 -15.40 1.56
C THR A 312 -14.15 -16.38 1.31
N LEU A 313 -15.08 -16.53 2.27
CA LEU A 313 -16.27 -17.37 2.07
C LEU A 313 -17.09 -16.95 0.83
N GLY A 314 -17.07 -15.66 0.49
CA GLY A 314 -17.73 -15.13 -0.71
C GLY A 314 -17.09 -15.59 -2.02
N ASP A 315 -15.87 -16.10 -1.99
CA ASP A 315 -15.13 -16.54 -3.17
C ASP A 315 -15.36 -18.02 -3.51
N LEU A 316 -15.98 -18.79 -2.61
CA LEU A 316 -16.14 -20.24 -2.77
C LEU A 316 -16.97 -20.62 -4.00
N GLU A 317 -17.96 -19.82 -4.41
CA GLU A 317 -18.72 -20.12 -5.64
C GLU A 317 -17.86 -19.93 -6.92
N ALA A 318 -16.94 -18.94 -6.92
CA ALA A 318 -16.00 -18.79 -8.03
C ALA A 318 -14.97 -19.93 -8.05
N GLU A 319 -14.49 -20.33 -6.87
CA GLU A 319 -13.56 -21.46 -6.70
C GLU A 319 -14.20 -22.79 -7.12
N LYS A 320 -15.45 -23.03 -6.72
CA LYS A 320 -16.27 -24.16 -7.15
C LYS A 320 -16.39 -24.22 -8.67
N TYR A 321 -16.67 -23.07 -9.31
CA TYR A 321 -16.77 -23.00 -10.76
C TYR A 321 -15.43 -23.32 -11.43
N LEU A 322 -14.32 -22.74 -10.96
CA LEU A 322 -12.99 -23.06 -11.47
C LEU A 322 -12.63 -24.55 -11.28
N ALA A 323 -12.91 -25.10 -10.10
CA ALA A 323 -12.68 -26.51 -9.79
C ALA A 323 -13.56 -27.42 -10.66
N TYR A 324 -14.81 -27.04 -10.95
CA TYR A 324 -15.67 -27.75 -11.90
C TYR A 324 -15.06 -27.78 -13.30
N LEU A 325 -14.51 -26.65 -13.77
CA LEU A 325 -13.85 -26.59 -15.08
C LEU A 325 -12.58 -27.47 -15.13
N CYS A 326 -11.83 -27.56 -14.03
CA CYS A 326 -10.58 -28.33 -13.98
C CYS A 326 -10.78 -29.83 -13.70
N PHE A 327 -11.76 -30.19 -12.86
CA PHE A 327 -11.91 -31.53 -12.28
C PHE A 327 -13.29 -32.16 -12.52
N GLY A 328 -14.22 -31.42 -13.15
CA GLY A 328 -15.57 -31.87 -13.47
C GLY A 328 -16.56 -31.82 -12.30
N PRO A 329 -17.75 -32.45 -12.45
CA PRO A 329 -18.88 -32.31 -11.52
C PRO A 329 -18.58 -32.67 -10.07
N ARG A 330 -17.63 -33.58 -9.82
CA ARG A 330 -17.24 -34.03 -8.48
C ARG A 330 -16.58 -32.95 -7.63
N ALA A 331 -16.16 -31.83 -8.23
CA ALA A 331 -15.66 -30.68 -7.46
C ALA A 331 -16.70 -30.17 -6.44
N ASN A 332 -17.99 -30.27 -6.77
CA ASN A 332 -19.09 -29.83 -5.90
C ASN A 332 -19.13 -30.58 -4.57
N ASP A 333 -18.73 -31.86 -4.56
CA ASP A 333 -18.78 -32.72 -3.37
C ASP A 333 -17.81 -32.22 -2.27
N THR A 334 -16.83 -31.38 -2.64
CA THR A 334 -15.80 -30.88 -1.73
C THR A 334 -16.16 -29.55 -1.06
N MET A 335 -17.20 -28.86 -1.53
CA MET A 335 -17.51 -27.49 -1.12
C MET A 335 -17.86 -27.33 0.36
N PRO A 336 -18.68 -28.21 0.98
CA PRO A 336 -18.97 -28.09 2.42
C PRO A 336 -17.69 -28.16 3.27
N MET A 337 -16.75 -29.03 2.89
CA MET A 337 -15.49 -29.16 3.62
C MET A 337 -14.57 -27.97 3.36
N ARG A 338 -14.49 -27.47 2.13
CA ARG A 338 -13.73 -26.24 1.81
C ARG A 338 -14.25 -25.02 2.57
N GLN A 339 -15.57 -24.90 2.72
CA GLN A 339 -16.16 -23.86 3.55
C GLN A 339 -15.73 -24.02 5.01
N ALA A 340 -15.86 -25.22 5.58
CA ALA A 340 -15.44 -25.48 6.96
C ALA A 340 -13.95 -25.21 7.18
N PHE A 341 -13.10 -25.55 6.20
CA PHE A 341 -11.68 -25.25 6.21
C PHE A 341 -11.44 -23.74 6.27
N LEU A 342 -12.04 -22.96 5.37
CA LEU A 342 -11.82 -21.52 5.30
C LEU A 342 -12.41 -20.78 6.52
N GLU A 343 -13.52 -21.26 7.09
CA GLU A 343 -14.06 -20.78 8.36
C GLU A 343 -13.12 -21.05 9.54
N TYR A 344 -12.46 -22.21 9.52
CA TYR A 344 -11.52 -22.60 10.57
C TYR A 344 -10.20 -21.84 10.46
N ASN A 345 -9.61 -21.75 9.26
CA ASN A 345 -8.34 -21.08 9.02
C ASN A 345 -8.39 -20.30 7.68
N PRO A 346 -8.54 -18.96 7.72
CA PRO A 346 -8.72 -18.13 6.53
C PRO A 346 -7.45 -17.98 5.68
N ASP A 347 -6.30 -18.44 6.16
CA ASP A 347 -4.99 -18.30 5.50
C ASP A 347 -4.61 -19.54 4.67
N MET A 348 -5.57 -20.42 4.35
CA MET A 348 -5.28 -21.64 3.59
C MET A 348 -5.40 -21.45 2.08
N PHE A 349 -6.28 -20.56 1.60
CA PHE A 349 -6.69 -20.54 0.20
C PHE A 349 -6.30 -19.22 -0.46
N TYR A 350 -5.70 -19.30 -1.65
CA TYR A 350 -5.14 -18.15 -2.35
C TYR A 350 -5.63 -18.11 -3.79
N HIS A 351 -6.16 -16.97 -4.18
CA HIS A 351 -6.82 -16.76 -5.45
C HIS A 351 -6.08 -15.70 -6.27
N LEU A 352 -6.04 -15.91 -7.58
CA LEU A 352 -5.65 -14.92 -8.57
C LEU A 352 -6.85 -14.65 -9.47
N TYR A 353 -7.33 -13.40 -9.45
CA TYR A 353 -8.39 -12.94 -10.32
C TYR A 353 -7.81 -12.24 -11.54
N ASP A 354 -8.53 -12.33 -12.66
CA ASP A 354 -8.37 -11.50 -13.85
C ASP A 354 -9.66 -10.71 -14.02
N ARG A 355 -9.60 -9.42 -13.69
CA ARG A 355 -10.75 -8.56 -13.43
C ARG A 355 -11.61 -9.15 -12.30
N THR A 356 -12.81 -9.61 -12.65
CA THR A 356 -13.77 -10.22 -11.74
C THR A 356 -13.78 -11.74 -11.79
N ASN A 357 -12.99 -12.35 -12.68
CA ASN A 357 -13.01 -13.79 -12.90
C ASN A 357 -11.89 -14.47 -12.15
N LEU A 358 -12.18 -15.54 -11.41
CA LEU A 358 -11.15 -16.34 -10.77
C LEU A 358 -10.33 -17.08 -11.84
N ALA A 359 -9.09 -16.65 -12.03
CA ALA A 359 -8.20 -17.11 -13.08
C ALA A 359 -7.30 -18.27 -12.61
N ALA A 360 -6.90 -18.28 -11.34
CA ALA A 360 -6.15 -19.37 -10.73
C ALA A 360 -6.39 -19.44 -9.22
N ALA A 361 -6.16 -20.61 -8.63
CA ALA A 361 -6.26 -20.81 -7.20
C ALA A 361 -5.29 -21.89 -6.71
N ILE A 362 -4.79 -21.73 -5.48
CA ILE A 362 -3.95 -22.69 -4.78
C ILE A 362 -4.38 -22.79 -3.31
N ASN A 363 -4.56 -24.03 -2.86
CA ASN A 363 -5.06 -24.32 -1.52
C ASN A 363 -3.98 -25.08 -0.74
N ILE A 364 -3.50 -24.48 0.34
CA ILE A 364 -2.45 -25.00 1.23
C ILE A 364 -3.06 -25.24 2.60
N VAL A 365 -3.06 -26.48 3.04
CA VAL A 365 -3.65 -26.87 4.32
C VAL A 365 -2.56 -27.38 5.25
N PRO A 366 -2.34 -26.74 6.41
CA PRO A 366 -1.43 -27.24 7.42
C PRO A 366 -2.11 -28.41 8.15
N LEU A 367 -1.44 -29.55 8.19
CA LEU A 367 -1.93 -30.79 8.78
C LEU A 367 -1.01 -31.25 9.89
N LYS A 368 -1.64 -31.85 10.90
CA LYS A 368 -0.91 -32.62 11.92
C LYS A 368 -0.10 -33.74 11.30
N ALA A 369 1.00 -34.11 11.97
CA ALA A 369 1.91 -35.15 11.49
C ALA A 369 1.20 -36.49 11.20
N GLU A 370 0.24 -36.90 12.04
CA GLU A 370 -0.51 -38.15 11.84
C GLU A 370 -1.41 -38.08 10.59
N ALA A 371 -2.01 -36.91 10.32
CA ALA A 371 -2.85 -36.69 9.15
C ALA A 371 -2.03 -36.69 7.85
N ILE A 372 -0.78 -36.21 7.88
CA ILE A 372 0.16 -36.35 6.77
C ILE A 372 0.43 -37.82 6.42
N ASP A 373 0.55 -38.70 7.41
CA ASP A 373 0.73 -40.12 7.16
C ASP A 373 -0.50 -40.75 6.49
N GLU A 374 -1.71 -40.29 6.82
CA GLU A 374 -2.92 -40.71 6.11
C GLU A 374 -2.96 -40.16 4.67
N PHE A 375 -2.51 -38.93 4.45
CA PHE A 375 -2.38 -38.36 3.10
C PHE A 375 -1.43 -39.20 2.24
N LYS A 376 -0.27 -39.59 2.80
CA LYS A 376 0.72 -40.48 2.17
C LYS A 376 0.15 -41.85 1.83
N LYS A 377 -0.84 -42.34 2.60
CA LYS A 377 -1.59 -43.58 2.33
C LYS A 377 -2.75 -43.38 1.34
N GLY A 378 -2.94 -42.17 0.80
CA GLY A 378 -3.91 -41.89 -0.24
C GLY A 378 -5.21 -41.25 0.23
N LYS A 379 -5.34 -40.83 1.51
CA LYS A 379 -6.48 -39.99 1.95
C LYS A 379 -6.49 -38.68 1.15
N ARG A 380 -7.67 -38.22 0.73
CA ARG A 380 -7.81 -37.00 -0.07
C ARG A 380 -7.84 -35.78 0.84
N GLY A 381 -7.32 -34.64 0.37
CA GLY A 381 -7.18 -33.44 1.21
C GLY A 381 -8.50 -32.93 1.80
N TRP A 382 -9.60 -33.06 1.06
CA TRP A 382 -10.94 -32.66 1.53
C TRP A 382 -11.64 -33.73 2.39
N LEU A 383 -10.96 -34.81 2.77
CA LEU A 383 -11.47 -35.84 3.68
C LEU A 383 -10.85 -35.74 5.08
N PHE A 384 -10.01 -34.72 5.34
CA PHE A 384 -9.50 -34.43 6.67
C PHE A 384 -10.55 -33.66 7.47
N ASP A 385 -10.72 -34.04 8.74
CA ASP A 385 -11.56 -33.34 9.68
C ASP A 385 -10.84 -32.07 10.21
N LEU A 386 -11.60 -31.10 10.72
CA LEU A 386 -11.01 -29.86 11.28
C LEU A 386 -10.06 -30.13 12.46
N SER A 387 -10.22 -31.25 13.16
CA SER A 387 -9.32 -31.66 14.25
C SER A 387 -7.95 -32.14 13.75
N GLU A 388 -7.81 -32.42 12.45
CA GLU A 388 -6.57 -32.84 11.80
C GLU A 388 -5.81 -31.66 11.15
N ILE A 389 -6.45 -30.49 11.09
CA ILE A 389 -5.92 -29.25 10.50
C ILE A 389 -5.35 -28.35 11.60
N GLU A 390 -4.26 -27.66 11.27
CA GLU A 390 -3.61 -26.73 12.18
C GLU A 390 -3.91 -25.26 11.82
N GLN A 391 -3.58 -24.35 12.74
CA GLN A 391 -3.57 -22.91 12.48
C GLN A 391 -2.16 -22.49 12.12
N PHE A 392 -1.99 -21.57 11.16
CA PHE A 392 -0.67 -20.99 10.90
C PHE A 392 -0.25 -20.15 12.11
N SER A 393 0.59 -20.73 12.94
CA SER A 393 1.05 -20.19 14.20
C SER A 393 2.54 -20.47 14.37
N PRO A 394 3.29 -19.68 15.16
CA PRO A 394 4.72 -19.89 15.32
C PRO A 394 5.02 -21.32 15.78
N GLY A 395 5.95 -22.00 15.10
CA GLY A 395 6.28 -23.40 15.33
C GLY A 395 6.20 -24.29 14.08
N PRO A 396 6.46 -25.59 14.22
CA PRO A 396 6.56 -26.53 13.10
C PRO A 396 5.20 -26.91 12.50
N HIS A 397 5.13 -26.94 11.17
CA HIS A 397 3.96 -27.35 10.39
C HIS A 397 4.35 -28.22 9.19
N HIS A 398 3.46 -29.14 8.85
CA HIS A 398 3.50 -29.86 7.56
C HIS A 398 2.35 -29.40 6.68
N PHE A 399 2.62 -29.09 5.42
CA PHE A 399 1.59 -28.60 4.50
C PHE A 399 1.21 -29.68 3.49
N ILE A 400 -0.06 -29.72 3.10
CA ILE A 400 -0.48 -30.31 1.82
C ILE A 400 -0.96 -29.22 0.87
N ILE A 401 -0.64 -29.38 -0.42
CA ILE A 401 -1.29 -28.67 -1.51
C ILE A 401 -2.45 -29.55 -1.97
N ILE A 402 -3.68 -29.13 -1.67
CA ILE A 402 -4.89 -29.89 -2.04
C ILE A 402 -5.24 -29.62 -3.50
N ASP A 403 -5.10 -28.37 -3.94
CA ASP A 403 -5.42 -27.94 -5.28
C ASP A 403 -4.41 -26.90 -5.76
N PHE A 404 -3.99 -27.03 -7.03
CA PHE A 404 -3.33 -25.98 -7.78
C PHE A 404 -3.96 -25.94 -9.17
N MET A 405 -4.77 -24.92 -9.42
CA MET A 405 -5.62 -24.82 -10.61
C MET A 405 -5.47 -23.49 -11.32
N THR A 406 -5.59 -23.54 -12.63
CA THR A 406 -5.67 -22.38 -13.53
C THR A 406 -6.84 -22.58 -14.47
N ALA A 407 -7.54 -21.51 -14.81
CA ALA A 407 -8.65 -21.54 -15.74
C ALA A 407 -8.22 -22.23 -17.04
N PRO A 408 -8.99 -23.22 -17.54
CA PRO A 408 -8.64 -23.97 -18.74
C PRO A 408 -8.96 -23.14 -20.00
N ILE A 409 -8.26 -22.03 -20.16
CA ILE A 409 -8.34 -21.16 -21.33
C ILE A 409 -7.51 -21.73 -22.49
N GLU A 410 -7.93 -21.47 -23.72
CA GLU A 410 -7.24 -21.98 -24.94
C GLU A 410 -5.82 -21.41 -25.09
N ASN A 411 -5.58 -20.19 -24.61
CA ASN A 411 -4.28 -19.55 -24.68
C ASN A 411 -3.34 -20.08 -23.59
N ALA A 412 -2.41 -20.97 -23.99
CA ALA A 412 -1.44 -21.60 -23.10
C ALA A 412 -0.48 -20.61 -22.42
N GLU A 413 -0.11 -19.51 -23.09
CA GLU A 413 0.78 -18.49 -22.52
C GLU A 413 0.09 -17.73 -21.39
N ARG A 414 -1.17 -17.33 -21.57
CA ARG A 414 -1.95 -16.66 -20.54
C ARG A 414 -2.22 -17.58 -19.35
N ARG A 415 -2.45 -18.87 -19.59
CA ARG A 415 -2.58 -19.86 -18.51
C ARG A 415 -1.28 -20.02 -17.73
N ARG A 416 -0.14 -20.03 -18.42
CA ARG A 416 1.20 -20.07 -17.81
C ARG A 416 1.47 -18.80 -17.01
N LEU A 417 1.04 -17.63 -17.51
CA LEU A 417 1.10 -16.36 -16.78
C LEU A 417 0.32 -16.44 -15.46
N TYR A 418 -0.92 -16.91 -15.47
CA TYR A 418 -1.72 -17.06 -14.24
C TYR A 418 -1.03 -17.97 -13.21
N ALA A 419 -0.54 -19.13 -13.64
CA ALA A 419 0.19 -20.04 -12.75
C ALA A 419 1.43 -19.38 -12.15
N THR A 420 2.18 -18.64 -12.97
CA THR A 420 3.41 -17.95 -12.55
C THR A 420 3.09 -16.86 -11.53
N GLN A 421 2.10 -16.01 -11.82
CA GLN A 421 1.68 -14.94 -10.91
C GLN A 421 1.17 -15.48 -9.59
N LEU A 422 0.34 -16.53 -9.61
CA LEU A 422 -0.14 -17.17 -8.39
C LEU A 422 1.01 -17.71 -7.52
N LEU A 423 1.98 -18.41 -8.13
CA LEU A 423 3.14 -18.94 -7.39
C LEU A 423 4.04 -17.82 -6.86
N MET A 424 4.27 -16.76 -7.63
CA MET A 424 5.07 -15.61 -7.19
C MET A 424 4.46 -14.93 -5.97
N HIS A 425 3.16 -14.66 -6.00
CA HIS A 425 2.47 -14.07 -4.86
C HIS A 425 2.40 -15.02 -3.66
N LEU A 426 2.23 -16.31 -3.89
CA LEU A 426 2.34 -17.31 -2.83
C LEU A 426 3.73 -17.28 -2.16
N ALA A 427 4.82 -17.05 -2.92
CA ALA A 427 6.16 -16.93 -2.34
C ALA A 427 6.26 -15.78 -1.32
N PHE A 428 5.60 -14.66 -1.59
CA PHE A 428 5.51 -13.55 -0.62
C PHE A 428 4.72 -13.94 0.61
N GLN A 429 3.60 -14.65 0.45
CA GLN A 429 2.85 -15.15 1.60
C GLN A 429 3.66 -16.13 2.46
N LEU A 430 4.41 -17.04 1.83
CA LEU A 430 5.32 -17.93 2.56
C LEU A 430 6.41 -17.13 3.29
N LYS A 431 6.89 -16.03 2.71
CA LYS A 431 7.79 -15.11 3.42
C LYS A 431 7.13 -14.54 4.68
N GLU A 432 5.90 -14.06 4.59
CA GLU A 432 5.16 -13.55 5.75
C GLU A 432 5.02 -14.61 6.86
N PHE A 433 4.75 -15.87 6.48
CA PHE A 433 4.76 -16.99 7.43
C PHE A 433 6.12 -17.13 8.12
N GLY A 434 7.22 -17.00 7.39
CA GLY A 434 8.57 -16.99 7.95
C GLY A 434 8.79 -15.81 8.92
N ASP A 435 8.33 -14.61 8.56
CA ASP A 435 8.41 -13.41 9.43
C ASP A 435 7.60 -13.59 10.72
N GLN A 436 6.58 -14.45 10.71
CA GLN A 436 5.74 -14.78 11.87
C GLN A 436 6.24 -15.98 12.67
N GLY A 437 7.34 -16.61 12.27
CA GLY A 437 7.89 -17.79 12.96
C GLY A 437 7.18 -19.10 12.65
N VAL A 438 6.37 -19.16 11.59
CA VAL A 438 5.79 -20.40 11.10
C VAL A 438 6.90 -21.21 10.42
N GLU A 439 7.25 -22.36 10.99
CA GLU A 439 8.26 -23.28 10.49
C GLU A 439 7.63 -24.34 9.59
N ILE A 440 7.74 -24.17 8.28
CA ILE A 440 7.31 -25.15 7.29
C ILE A 440 8.38 -26.25 7.19
N LEU A 441 8.06 -27.46 7.65
CA LEU A 441 8.96 -28.61 7.61
C LEU A 441 8.96 -29.28 6.22
N SER A 442 7.76 -29.58 5.71
CA SER A 442 7.58 -30.21 4.40
C SER A 442 6.31 -29.74 3.71
N ILE A 443 6.32 -29.82 2.38
CA ILE A 443 5.15 -29.59 1.53
C ILE A 443 4.85 -30.89 0.79
N HIS A 444 3.61 -31.34 0.88
CA HIS A 444 3.12 -32.55 0.24
C HIS A 444 2.13 -32.20 -0.86
N ALA A 445 2.09 -32.99 -1.92
CA ALA A 445 1.13 -32.79 -3.01
C ALA A 445 0.74 -34.14 -3.63
N SER A 446 -0.36 -34.17 -4.39
CA SER A 446 -0.71 -35.34 -5.19
C SER A 446 -0.88 -35.00 -6.67
N GLY A 447 -0.20 -35.74 -7.54
CA GLY A 447 -0.23 -35.56 -8.99
C GLY A 447 -1.16 -36.57 -9.67
N GLY A 448 -2.39 -36.14 -9.99
CA GLY A 448 -3.38 -36.96 -10.70
C GLY A 448 -3.25 -37.00 -12.22
N THR A 449 -2.45 -36.10 -12.80
CA THR A 449 -2.24 -35.96 -14.24
C THR A 449 -0.76 -35.95 -14.57
N GLU A 450 -0.38 -36.36 -15.79
CA GLU A 450 1.02 -36.30 -16.24
C GLU A 450 1.59 -34.88 -16.16
N ALA A 451 0.81 -33.87 -16.57
CA ALA A 451 1.20 -32.48 -16.48
C ALA A 451 1.49 -32.04 -15.03
N GLY A 452 0.60 -32.39 -14.08
CA GLY A 452 0.81 -32.10 -12.66
C GLY A 452 2.05 -32.79 -12.09
N ARG A 453 2.28 -34.06 -12.46
CA ARG A 453 3.48 -34.81 -12.04
C ARG A 453 4.76 -34.15 -12.57
N ARG A 454 4.79 -33.75 -13.84
CA ARG A 454 5.95 -33.02 -14.43
C ARG A 454 6.24 -31.71 -13.71
N ILE A 455 5.20 -30.95 -13.34
CA ILE A 455 5.35 -29.71 -12.56
C ILE A 455 6.00 -30.02 -11.21
N LEU A 456 5.50 -31.03 -10.48
CA LEU A 456 6.03 -31.40 -9.16
C LEU A 456 7.50 -31.87 -9.24
N HIS A 457 7.85 -32.71 -10.21
CA HIS A 457 9.25 -33.08 -10.45
C HIS A 457 10.14 -31.88 -10.78
N SER A 458 9.66 -30.97 -11.63
CA SER A 458 10.41 -29.76 -12.00
C SER A 458 10.63 -28.83 -10.80
N ALA A 459 9.69 -28.83 -9.85
CA ALA A 459 9.82 -28.12 -8.58
C ALA A 459 10.69 -28.85 -7.54
N GLY A 460 11.27 -30.00 -7.89
CA GLY A 460 12.17 -30.77 -7.03
C GLY A 460 11.45 -31.63 -5.98
N PHE A 461 10.14 -31.87 -6.14
CA PHE A 461 9.44 -32.80 -5.25
C PHE A 461 9.93 -34.23 -5.49
N LYS A 462 10.13 -34.96 -4.39
CA LYS A 462 10.40 -36.39 -4.36
C LYS A 462 9.09 -37.16 -4.46
N GLU A 463 9.02 -38.10 -5.38
CA GLU A 463 7.93 -39.05 -5.48
C GLU A 463 8.00 -40.08 -4.34
N LEU A 464 6.88 -40.27 -3.63
CA LEU A 464 6.76 -41.23 -2.52
C LEU A 464 6.07 -42.54 -2.93
N GLY A 465 5.26 -42.51 -3.98
CA GLY A 465 4.56 -43.68 -4.52
C GLY A 465 3.12 -43.37 -4.94
N GLU A 466 2.41 -44.41 -5.41
CA GLU A 466 1.03 -44.33 -5.91
C GLU A 466 0.10 -45.20 -5.04
N PRO A 467 -0.30 -44.73 -3.84
CA PRO A 467 -1.11 -45.53 -2.90
C PRO A 467 -2.52 -45.82 -3.43
N VAL A 468 -2.99 -45.03 -4.40
CA VAL A 468 -4.26 -45.21 -5.09
C VAL A 468 -3.99 -45.07 -6.60
N PRO A 469 -4.51 -45.97 -7.46
CA PRO A 469 -4.28 -45.91 -8.90
C PRO A 469 -4.58 -44.53 -9.50
N GLY A 470 -3.61 -43.97 -10.22
CA GLY A 470 -3.68 -42.66 -10.84
C GLY A 470 -3.24 -41.51 -9.94
N ARG A 471 -2.97 -41.72 -8.64
CA ARG A 471 -2.64 -40.68 -7.67
C ARG A 471 -1.27 -40.89 -7.05
N VAL A 472 -0.27 -40.25 -7.63
CA VAL A 472 1.11 -40.26 -7.12
C VAL A 472 1.26 -39.18 -6.04
N ILE A 473 1.85 -39.54 -4.90
CA ILE A 473 2.14 -38.64 -3.79
C ILE A 473 3.57 -38.12 -3.90
N PHE A 474 3.73 -36.84 -3.62
CA PHE A 474 4.97 -36.11 -3.69
C PHE A 474 5.26 -35.40 -2.35
N GLU A 475 6.55 -35.24 -2.04
CA GLU A 475 7.05 -34.54 -0.87
C GLU A 475 8.20 -33.62 -1.25
N LEU A 476 8.18 -32.41 -0.72
CA LEU A 476 9.27 -31.45 -0.76
C LEU A 476 9.71 -31.15 0.67
N ASP A 477 10.92 -31.59 1.02
CA ASP A 477 11.56 -31.20 2.27
C ASP A 477 11.97 -29.73 2.16
N VAL A 478 11.34 -28.87 2.96
CA VAL A 478 11.51 -27.42 2.80
C VAL A 478 12.93 -27.01 3.16
N GLN A 479 13.52 -27.56 4.21
CA GLN A 479 14.84 -27.18 4.70
C GLN A 479 15.93 -27.45 3.65
N SER A 480 15.97 -28.65 3.08
CA SER A 480 16.98 -29.08 2.10
C SER A 480 16.66 -28.67 0.67
N SER A 481 15.41 -28.28 0.37
CA SER A 481 15.02 -27.90 -0.99
C SER A 481 15.81 -26.70 -1.52
N SER A 482 16.30 -26.82 -2.76
CA SER A 482 16.88 -25.70 -3.51
C SER A 482 15.83 -24.89 -4.27
N LEU A 483 14.53 -25.18 -4.09
CA LEU A 483 13.45 -24.47 -4.77
C LEU A 483 13.51 -22.99 -4.42
N LYS A 484 13.76 -22.16 -5.44
CA LYS A 484 14.00 -20.72 -5.26
C LYS A 484 12.81 -19.99 -4.68
N LEU A 485 11.59 -20.47 -4.96
CA LEU A 485 10.34 -19.95 -4.39
C LEU A 485 10.35 -19.92 -2.85
N LEU A 486 11.09 -20.82 -2.22
CA LEU A 486 11.18 -20.94 -0.76
C LEU A 486 12.29 -20.07 -0.14
N GLN A 487 13.16 -19.45 -0.94
CA GLN A 487 14.30 -18.69 -0.41
C GLN A 487 13.89 -17.44 0.39
N PRO A 488 12.90 -16.63 -0.05
CA PRO A 488 12.40 -15.52 0.75
C PRO A 488 11.90 -15.98 2.13
N TYR A 489 11.11 -17.06 2.16
CA TYR A 489 10.64 -17.71 3.39
C TYR A 489 11.79 -18.15 4.29
N LYS A 490 12.76 -18.92 3.77
CA LYS A 490 13.89 -19.42 4.56
C LYS A 490 14.68 -18.30 5.22
N LYS A 491 14.91 -17.21 4.48
CA LYS A 491 15.62 -16.03 4.98
C LYS A 491 14.82 -15.37 6.11
N ALA A 492 13.55 -15.09 5.87
CA ALA A 492 12.63 -14.50 6.85
C ALA A 492 12.56 -15.32 8.14
N PHE A 493 12.35 -16.63 8.01
CA PHE A 493 12.27 -17.53 9.16
C PHE A 493 13.61 -17.61 9.93
N ALA A 494 14.75 -17.62 9.24
CA ALA A 494 16.06 -17.60 9.88
C ALA A 494 16.33 -16.29 10.64
N GLU A 495 15.83 -15.15 10.12
CA GLU A 495 15.84 -13.86 10.83
C GLU A 495 14.99 -13.92 12.09
N TRP A 496 13.73 -14.35 11.97
CA TRP A 496 12.83 -14.50 13.11
C TRP A 496 13.41 -15.40 14.21
N ARG A 497 14.01 -16.56 13.84
CA ARG A 497 14.65 -17.48 14.81
C ARG A 497 15.81 -16.84 15.59
N ARG A 498 16.63 -16.00 14.94
CA ARG A 498 17.73 -15.29 15.62
C ARG A 498 17.22 -14.26 16.63
N GLU A 499 16.03 -13.72 16.42
CA GLU A 499 15.45 -12.72 17.31
C GLU A 499 14.73 -13.36 18.51
N HIS A 500 14.17 -14.56 18.34
CA HIS A 500 13.23 -15.15 19.31
C HIS A 500 13.71 -16.43 20.00
N VAL A 501 14.72 -17.14 19.48
CA VAL A 501 15.14 -18.46 20.01
C VAL A 501 16.48 -18.39 20.77
N THR A 502 17.25 -17.31 20.62
CA THR A 502 18.58 -17.16 21.25
C THR A 502 18.61 -16.37 22.56
N GLY A 503 17.46 -16.17 23.21
CA GLY A 503 17.32 -15.67 24.58
C GLY A 503 16.55 -16.66 25.42
#